data_AF-A0A662RJI1-F1
#
_entry.id   AF-A0A662RJI1-F1
#
_cell.length_a   1.000
_cell.length_b   1.000
_cell.length_c   1.000
_cell.angle_alpha   90.00
_cell.angle_beta   90.00
_cell.angle_gamma   90.00
#
_symmetry.space_group_name_H-M   'P 1'
#
loop_
_entity.id
_entity.type
_entity.pdbx_description
1 polymer ?
#
loop_
_entity_poly.entity_id
_entity_poly.type
_entity_poly.pdbx_seq_one_letter_code
_entity_poly.pdbx_strand_id
1 'polypeptide(L)'
;MNGNGYKIALMAIAVAAIGIFALPSTMSLLGGQHTWYDLGGAGVPCEKCHADVHAELSDQTAYHSSFDCYACHRANKTIQYAAGGGSVKPGKQAHAASTIACMECHEHNAKVTQGPFAGGF
;
A
#
# COMPACT_ATOMS: atom_id res chain seq x y z
N MET A 1 19.43 44.23 20.15
CA MET A 1 19.20 43.49 18.89
C MET A 1 18.66 44.49 17.87
N ASN A 2 19.31 44.67 16.72
CA ASN A 2 18.93 45.67 15.72
C ASN A 2 17.56 45.33 15.10
N GLY A 3 16.77 46.34 14.73
CA GLY A 3 15.37 46.20 14.33
C GLY A 3 15.09 45.30 13.13
N ASN A 4 16.12 45.08 12.30
CA ASN A 4 16.03 44.15 11.16
C ASN A 4 16.37 42.71 11.53
N GLY A 5 17.15 42.48 12.59
CA GLY A 5 17.56 41.13 13.01
C GLY A 5 16.39 40.29 13.51
N TYR A 6 15.49 40.89 14.31
CA TYR A 6 14.29 40.18 14.78
C TYR A 6 13.28 39.92 13.64
N LYS A 7 13.17 40.81 12.65
CA LYS A 7 12.27 40.63 11.50
C LYS A 7 12.73 39.47 10.61
N ILE A 8 14.03 39.39 10.33
CA ILE A 8 14.62 38.28 9.58
C ILE A 8 14.45 36.97 10.35
N ALA A 9 14.68 36.97 11.67
CA ALA A 9 14.47 35.78 12.50
C ALA A 9 13.00 35.31 12.47
N LEU A 10 12.03 36.21 12.58
CA LEU A 10 10.61 35.87 12.52
C LEU A 10 10.19 35.34 11.15
N MET A 11 10.72 35.91 10.06
CA MET A 11 10.46 35.40 8.71
C MET A 11 11.06 34.00 8.51
N ALA A 12 12.27 33.76 8.99
CA ALA A 12 12.90 32.43 8.92
C ALA A 12 12.11 31.38 9.70
N ILE A 13 11.62 31.72 10.90
CA ILE A 13 10.77 30.84 11.71
C ILE A 13 9.44 30.56 10.99
N ALA A 14 8.82 31.58 10.39
CA ALA A 14 7.57 31.41 9.64
C ALA A 14 7.73 30.47 8.43
N VAL A 15 8.81 30.62 7.66
CA VAL A 15 9.11 29.75 6.52
C VAL A 15 9.41 28.32 6.98
N ALA A 16 10.18 28.15 8.05
CA ALA A 16 10.47 26.84 8.62
C ALA A 16 9.20 26.14 9.11
N ALA A 17 8.30 26.86 9.78
CA ALA A 17 7.02 26.31 10.26
C ALA A 17 6.11 25.84 9.11
N ILE A 18 6.00 26.64 8.04
CA ILE A 18 5.26 26.25 6.84
C ILE A 18 5.93 25.03 6.17
N GLY A 19 7.26 25.02 6.09
CA GLY A 19 8.03 23.90 5.55
C GLY A 19 7.76 22.59 6.30
N ILE A 20 7.80 22.61 7.64
CA ILE A 20 7.56 21.41 8.46
C ILE A 20 6.15 20.86 8.27
N PHE A 21 5.14 21.72 8.05
CA PHE A 21 3.76 21.28 7.83
C PHE A 21 3.50 20.79 6.40
N ALA A 22 4.12 21.43 5.39
CA ALA A 22 3.91 21.10 3.98
C ALA A 22 4.83 19.98 3.46
N LEU A 23 6.02 19.80 4.03
CA LEU A 23 6.98 18.80 3.56
C LEU A 23 6.47 17.35 3.68
N PRO A 24 5.80 16.91 4.77
CA PRO A 24 5.33 15.53 4.88
C PRO A 24 4.35 15.13 3.76
N SER A 25 3.44 16.02 3.39
CA SER A 25 2.47 15.79 2.31
C SER A 25 3.11 15.85 0.92
N THR A 26 4.12 16.71 0.72
CA THR A 26 4.89 16.71 -0.54
C THR A 26 5.82 15.50 -0.68
N MET A 27 6.42 14.99 0.39
CA MET A 27 7.23 13.77 0.36
C MET A 27 6.37 12.53 0.05
N SER A 28 5.12 12.48 0.49
CA SER A 28 4.17 11.43 0.05
C SER A 28 3.86 11.51 -1.44
N LEU A 29 3.72 12.73 -1.98
CA LEU A 29 3.45 12.93 -3.41
C LEU A 29 4.69 12.67 -4.28
N LEU A 30 5.88 13.12 -3.89
CA LEU A 30 7.11 13.04 -4.70
C LEU A 30 7.93 11.75 -4.45
N GLY A 31 7.83 11.17 -3.26
CA GLY A 31 8.55 9.94 -2.89
C GLY A 31 8.06 8.68 -3.61
N GLY A 32 6.83 8.70 -4.13
CA GLY A 32 6.25 7.62 -4.94
C GLY A 32 6.44 7.78 -6.47
N GLN A 33 6.94 8.93 -6.94
CA GLN A 33 6.98 9.25 -8.37
C GLN A 33 8.31 8.91 -9.07
N HIS A 34 9.34 8.42 -8.36
CA HIS A 34 10.68 8.19 -8.96
C HIS A 34 11.37 6.86 -8.61
N THR A 35 10.70 5.93 -7.92
CA THR A 35 11.22 4.58 -7.72
C THR A 35 10.15 3.57 -8.14
N TRP A 36 10.21 3.16 -9.41
CA TRP A 36 9.51 1.96 -9.84
C TRP A 36 10.05 0.79 -9.03
N TYR A 37 9.23 0.24 -8.14
CA TYR A 37 9.62 -0.97 -7.40
C TYR A 37 9.79 -2.10 -8.41
N ASP A 38 10.95 -2.74 -8.38
CA ASP A 38 11.15 -3.94 -9.15
C ASP A 38 10.26 -5.05 -8.60
N LEU A 39 9.22 -5.40 -9.37
CA LEU A 39 8.28 -6.45 -9.02
C LEU A 39 8.84 -7.86 -9.31
N GLY A 40 10.11 -7.99 -9.67
CA GLY A 40 10.78 -9.26 -9.99
C GLY A 40 11.18 -10.14 -8.83
N GLY A 41 11.33 -9.57 -7.64
CA GLY A 41 11.77 -10.28 -6.44
C GLY A 41 10.60 -10.64 -5.52
N ALA A 42 10.18 -9.66 -4.70
CA ALA A 42 9.20 -9.85 -3.63
C ALA A 42 7.83 -9.15 -3.90
N GLY A 43 7.65 -8.59 -5.10
CA GLY A 43 6.48 -7.77 -5.43
C GLY A 43 6.52 -6.36 -4.80
N VAL A 44 5.37 -5.68 -4.84
CA VAL A 44 5.06 -4.44 -4.11
C VAL A 44 5.17 -4.63 -2.58
N PRO A 45 6.00 -3.81 -1.88
CA PRO A 45 6.10 -3.83 -0.42
C PRO A 45 4.95 -3.05 0.23
N CYS A 46 3.80 -3.71 0.40
CA CYS A 46 2.53 -3.08 0.81
C CYS A 46 2.62 -2.35 2.17
N GLU A 47 3.37 -2.91 3.13
CA GLU A 47 3.56 -2.37 4.49
C GLU A 47 4.17 -0.96 4.53
N LYS A 48 4.91 -0.56 3.47
CA LYS A 48 5.49 0.79 3.41
C LYS A 48 4.44 1.90 3.37
N CYS A 49 3.26 1.59 2.85
CA CYS A 49 2.15 2.53 2.72
C CYS A 49 0.93 2.11 3.56
N HIS A 50 0.74 0.81 3.80
CA HIS A 50 -0.37 0.23 4.56
C HIS A 50 0.12 -0.38 5.88
N ALA A 51 0.93 0.37 6.63
CA ALA A 51 1.57 -0.12 7.86
C ALA A 51 0.55 -0.58 8.91
N ASP A 52 -0.50 0.22 9.15
CA ASP A 52 -1.52 -0.12 10.16
C ASP A 52 -2.28 -1.39 9.78
N VAL A 53 -2.69 -1.53 8.53
CA VAL A 53 -3.37 -2.73 8.01
C VAL A 53 -2.46 -3.96 8.08
N HIS A 54 -1.17 -3.79 7.79
CA HIS A 54 -0.20 -4.87 7.91
C HIS A 54 -0.03 -5.32 9.37
N ALA A 55 0.00 -4.38 10.32
CA ALA A 55 0.06 -4.68 11.74
C ALA A 55 -1.21 -5.43 12.19
N GLU A 56 -2.38 -4.94 11.80
CA GLU A 56 -3.66 -5.61 12.07
C GLU A 56 -3.67 -7.04 11.51
N LEU A 57 -3.23 -7.25 10.26
CA LEU A 57 -3.16 -8.58 9.65
C LEU A 57 -2.14 -9.49 10.37
N SER A 58 -0.99 -8.95 10.78
CA SER A 58 0.06 -9.71 11.46
C SER A 58 -0.33 -10.11 12.88
N ASP A 59 -1.15 -9.29 13.56
CA ASP A 59 -1.65 -9.57 14.90
C ASP A 59 -2.85 -10.53 14.90
N GLN A 60 -3.42 -10.85 13.74
CA GLN A 60 -4.52 -11.81 13.62
C GLN A 60 -4.00 -13.24 13.84
N THR A 61 -4.54 -13.92 14.84
CA THR A 61 -4.16 -15.31 15.16
C THR A 61 -5.22 -16.34 14.79
N ALA A 62 -6.44 -15.89 14.48
CA ALA A 62 -7.60 -16.76 14.29
C ALA A 62 -7.90 -17.07 12.82
N TYR A 63 -8.13 -16.04 12.01
CA TYR A 63 -8.60 -16.17 10.63
C TYR A 63 -7.64 -15.44 9.69
N HIS A 64 -7.29 -16.07 8.57
CA HIS A 64 -6.35 -15.53 7.57
C HIS A 64 -4.93 -15.18 8.10
N SER A 65 -4.53 -15.71 9.25
CA SER A 65 -3.20 -15.47 9.87
C SER A 65 -2.01 -15.97 9.04
N SER A 66 -2.25 -16.87 8.09
CA SER A 66 -1.25 -17.37 7.15
C SER A 66 -1.23 -16.62 5.82
N PHE A 67 -2.08 -15.60 5.65
CA PHE A 67 -2.22 -14.88 4.39
C PHE A 67 -1.37 -13.62 4.40
N ASP A 68 -0.71 -13.38 3.26
CA ASP A 68 -0.07 -12.11 2.98
C ASP A 68 -1.03 -11.18 2.22
N CYS A 69 -0.54 -9.98 1.90
CA CYS A 69 -1.31 -9.00 1.15
C CYS A 69 -1.76 -9.54 -0.23
N TYR A 70 -0.94 -10.38 -0.87
CA TYR A 70 -1.18 -10.92 -2.21
C TYR A 70 -2.24 -12.01 -2.23
N ALA A 71 -2.31 -12.82 -1.18
CA ALA A 71 -3.27 -13.90 -1.02
C ALA A 71 -4.71 -13.39 -1.17
N CYS A 72 -4.98 -12.16 -0.69
CA CYS A 72 -6.26 -11.49 -0.86
C CYS A 72 -6.27 -10.59 -2.11
N HIS A 73 -5.34 -9.64 -2.21
CA HIS A 73 -5.41 -8.57 -3.21
C HIS A 73 -5.07 -8.99 -4.64
N ARG A 74 -4.49 -10.18 -4.82
CA ARG A 74 -4.21 -10.82 -6.12
C ARG A 74 -4.73 -12.25 -6.19
N ALA A 75 -5.78 -12.57 -5.41
CA ALA A 75 -6.42 -13.87 -5.42
C ALA A 75 -7.03 -14.14 -6.80
N ASN A 76 -7.89 -13.24 -7.28
CA ASN A 76 -8.61 -13.40 -8.54
C ASN A 76 -7.65 -13.35 -9.74
N LYS A 77 -7.48 -14.49 -10.41
CA LYS A 77 -6.54 -14.67 -11.54
C LYS A 77 -7.07 -14.17 -12.88
N THR A 78 -8.33 -13.75 -12.95
CA THR A 78 -8.89 -13.10 -14.14
C THR A 78 -8.46 -11.63 -14.28
N ILE A 79 -7.98 -11.04 -13.17
CA ILE A 79 -7.42 -9.68 -13.13
C ILE A 79 -5.93 -9.75 -13.49
N GLN A 80 -5.55 -8.99 -14.52
CA GLN A 80 -4.16 -8.79 -14.90
C GLN A 80 -3.57 -7.64 -14.09
N TYR A 81 -2.75 -7.97 -13.11
CA TYR A 81 -1.96 -7.02 -12.32
C TYR A 81 -0.62 -6.69 -13.00
N ALA A 82 0.02 -5.59 -12.60
CA ALA A 82 1.38 -5.32 -13.06
C ALA A 82 2.39 -6.34 -12.49
N ALA A 83 3.39 -6.66 -13.29
CA ALA A 83 4.51 -7.55 -12.95
C ALA A 83 5.83 -7.02 -13.54
N GLY A 84 6.95 -7.44 -12.95
CA GLY A 84 8.31 -6.93 -13.23
C GLY A 84 9.39 -8.00 -13.00
N GLY A 85 10.67 -7.62 -13.07
CA GLY A 85 11.84 -8.50 -12.85
C GLY A 85 12.71 -8.78 -14.07
N GLY A 86 12.13 -8.80 -15.27
CA GLY A 86 12.89 -8.98 -16.51
C GLY A 86 12.22 -8.33 -17.73
N SER A 87 10.91 -8.12 -17.67
CA SER A 87 10.16 -7.25 -18.58
C SER A 87 9.06 -6.57 -17.78
N VAL A 88 8.78 -5.30 -18.09
CA VAL A 88 7.69 -4.56 -17.45
C VAL A 88 6.39 -4.96 -18.12
N LYS A 89 5.49 -5.58 -17.36
CA LYS A 89 4.12 -5.88 -17.82
C LYS A 89 3.16 -4.97 -17.07
N PRO A 90 2.55 -3.97 -17.73
CA PRO A 90 1.52 -3.17 -17.09
C PRO A 90 0.30 -4.05 -16.77
N GLY A 91 -0.34 -3.76 -15.63
CA GLY A 91 -1.65 -4.32 -15.32
C GLY A 91 -2.72 -3.74 -16.26
N LYS A 92 -3.78 -4.51 -16.52
CA LYS A 92 -4.88 -4.08 -17.39
C LYS A 92 -6.10 -3.63 -16.59
N GLN A 93 -6.55 -4.44 -15.64
CA GLN A 93 -7.71 -4.11 -14.79
C GLN A 93 -7.30 -3.50 -13.45
N ALA A 94 -6.10 -3.79 -12.95
CA ALA A 94 -5.57 -3.22 -11.71
C ALA A 94 -4.06 -3.00 -11.81
N HIS A 95 -3.57 -1.91 -11.23
CA HIS A 95 -2.13 -1.60 -11.23
C HIS A 95 -1.36 -2.56 -10.32
N ALA A 96 -1.74 -2.67 -9.04
CA ALA A 96 -0.99 -3.45 -8.05
C ALA A 96 -1.83 -4.42 -7.21
N ALA A 97 -3.10 -4.11 -6.97
CA ALA A 97 -3.96 -4.83 -6.05
C ALA A 97 -5.43 -4.55 -6.42
N SER A 98 -6.33 -5.45 -6.04
CA SER A 98 -7.77 -5.23 -6.11
C SER A 98 -8.41 -5.58 -4.76
N THR A 99 -9.57 -5.01 -4.46
CA THR A 99 -10.39 -5.46 -3.33
C THR A 99 -11.00 -6.81 -3.66
N ILE A 100 -10.91 -7.76 -2.75
CA ILE A 100 -11.47 -9.10 -2.94
C ILE A 100 -12.80 -9.23 -2.20
N ALA A 101 -13.77 -9.91 -2.81
CA ALA A 101 -14.99 -10.31 -2.10
C ALA A 101 -14.70 -11.57 -1.28
N CYS A 102 -15.25 -11.68 -0.08
CA CYS A 102 -15.09 -12.88 0.76
C CYS A 102 -15.47 -14.16 0.02
N MET A 103 -16.52 -14.07 -0.81
CA MET A 103 -17.04 -15.20 -1.59
C MET A 103 -16.05 -15.75 -2.61
N GLU A 104 -15.01 -15.02 -3.01
CA GLU A 104 -14.02 -15.57 -3.95
C GLU A 104 -13.30 -16.81 -3.38
N CYS A 105 -13.07 -16.84 -2.06
CA CYS A 105 -12.56 -18.03 -1.36
C CYS A 105 -13.68 -18.85 -0.69
N HIS A 106 -14.78 -18.20 -0.29
CA HIS A 106 -15.82 -18.80 0.56
C HIS A 106 -17.10 -19.24 -0.16
N GLU A 107 -17.11 -19.30 -1.49
CA GLU A 107 -18.21 -19.86 -2.29
C GLU A 107 -18.04 -21.35 -2.64
N HIS A 108 -19.12 -22.01 -3.08
CA HIS A 108 -19.12 -23.43 -3.48
C HIS A 108 -18.16 -23.75 -4.63
N ASN A 109 -17.93 -22.79 -5.53
CA ASN A 109 -17.07 -22.94 -6.71
C ASN A 109 -15.98 -21.87 -6.74
N ALA A 110 -15.34 -21.66 -5.58
CA ALA A 110 -14.28 -20.67 -5.39
C ALA A 110 -13.32 -20.67 -6.57
N LYS A 111 -13.10 -19.49 -7.16
CA LYS A 111 -12.18 -19.31 -8.30
C LYS A 111 -10.71 -19.28 -7.87
N VAL A 112 -10.46 -19.38 -6.57
CA VAL A 112 -9.15 -19.35 -5.92
C VAL A 112 -9.07 -20.46 -4.86
N THR A 113 -8.08 -20.42 -3.97
CA THR A 113 -7.96 -21.38 -2.86
C THR A 113 -9.26 -21.43 -2.06
N GLN A 114 -9.90 -22.60 -2.01
CA GLN A 114 -11.18 -22.78 -1.35
C GLN A 114 -11.04 -22.76 0.18
N GLY A 115 -11.71 -21.81 0.82
CA GLY A 115 -11.89 -21.74 2.27
C GLY A 115 -13.16 -22.46 2.72
N PRO A 116 -13.42 -22.52 4.05
CA PRO A 116 -14.69 -23.02 4.58
C PRO A 116 -15.86 -22.17 4.06
N PHE A 117 -17.06 -22.72 3.95
CA PHE A 117 -18.19 -21.96 3.41
C PHE A 117 -18.59 -20.80 4.32
N ALA A 118 -18.82 -19.62 3.74
CA ALA A 118 -19.34 -18.48 4.49
C ALA A 118 -20.75 -18.79 5.03
N GLY A 119 -20.93 -18.71 6.35
CA GLY A 119 -22.22 -18.95 7.02
C GLY A 119 -22.41 -20.34 7.63
N GLY A 120 -21.37 -21.17 7.67
CA GLY A 120 -21.40 -22.52 8.28
C GLY A 120 -20.77 -22.61 9.68
N PHE A 121 -21.09 -21.67 10.58
CA PHE A 121 -20.83 -21.81 12.02
C PHE A 121 -22.09 -22.34 12.71
#